data_AF-A0A420YQH8-F1
#
_entry.id   AF-A0A420YQH8-F1
#
_cell.length_a   1.000
_cell.length_b   1.000
_cell.length_c   1.000
_cell.angle_alpha   90.00
_cell.angle_beta   90.00
_cell.angle_gamma   90.00
#
_symmetry.space_group_name_H-M   'P 1'
#
loop_
_entity.id
_entity.type
_entity.pdbx_description
1 polymer ?
#
loop_
_entity_poly.entity_id
_entity_poly.type
_entity_poly.pdbx_seq_one_letter_code
_entity_poly.pdbx_strand_id
1 'polypeptide(L)'
;MANNKNGNDEKINIVRSIDDIARISGRGTRSAANRDLTYGLNLSGQSQQLVIPNRQTTGMVFFTRPLLNLTYGNLSKNRRFFPWRDCTPNSTLGISRAYLDPWSNYSRFATKNPNGTYMEKDLHTFASPLVDSNSAFINILTNNLMSLSGWPDMRGDAFVSDRGIRNEQWFMYDGIAEINEVFDIDATFRNTEGDTTLLIFLLWQMYMSELRNSIDPYPEF
;
A
#
# COMPACT_ATOMS: atom_id res chain seq x y z
N MET A 1 -4.58 -35.33 -37.31
CA MET A 1 -4.59 -34.48 -36.10
C MET A 1 -3.28 -33.70 -36.05
N ALA A 2 -3.21 -32.58 -36.76
CA ALA A 2 -2.01 -31.75 -36.87
C ALA A 2 -2.36 -30.28 -36.62
N ASN A 3 -1.46 -29.62 -35.89
CA ASN A 3 -1.26 -28.17 -35.80
C ASN A 3 -2.38 -27.28 -35.25
N ASN A 4 -2.42 -27.18 -33.92
CA ASN A 4 -2.82 -25.95 -33.24
C ASN A 4 -1.71 -25.43 -32.28
N LYS A 5 -0.44 -25.71 -32.60
CA LYS A 5 0.73 -25.21 -31.84
C LYS A 5 1.26 -23.87 -32.40
N ASN A 6 1.25 -23.71 -33.72
CA ASN A 6 1.85 -22.54 -34.39
C ASN A 6 1.21 -21.19 -34.00
N GLY A 7 -0.12 -21.14 -33.78
CA GLY A 7 -0.80 -19.89 -33.45
C GLY A 7 -0.51 -19.33 -32.05
N ASN A 8 -0.13 -20.19 -31.09
CA ASN A 8 0.28 -19.74 -29.76
C ASN A 8 1.75 -19.27 -29.77
N ASP A 9 2.61 -19.95 -30.52
CA ASP A 9 4.02 -19.57 -30.66
C ASP A 9 4.17 -18.21 -31.38
N GLU A 10 3.34 -17.93 -32.39
CA GLU A 10 3.32 -16.62 -33.06
C GLU A 10 2.88 -15.49 -32.12
N LYS A 11 1.83 -15.70 -31.31
CA LYS A 11 1.38 -14.70 -30.32
C LYS A 11 2.45 -14.42 -29.27
N ILE A 12 3.14 -15.46 -28.79
CA ILE A 12 4.25 -15.34 -27.83
C ILE A 12 5.40 -14.52 -28.44
N ASN A 13 5.70 -14.71 -29.73
CA ASN A 13 6.74 -13.95 -30.43
C ASN A 13 6.38 -12.46 -30.62
N ILE A 14 5.11 -12.13 -30.87
CA ILE A 14 4.67 -10.72 -30.98
C ILE A 14 4.76 -10.00 -29.63
N VAL A 15 4.36 -10.66 -28.53
CA VAL A 15 4.45 -10.04 -27.19
C VAL A 15 5.91 -9.78 -26.81
N ARG A 16 6.80 -10.74 -27.07
CA ARG A 16 8.24 -10.58 -26.82
C ARG A 16 8.87 -9.46 -27.64
N SER A 17 8.52 -9.34 -28.93
CA SER A 17 9.07 -8.28 -29.77
C SER A 17 8.61 -6.88 -29.32
N ILE A 18 7.38 -6.75 -28.83
CA ILE A 18 6.89 -5.49 -28.22
C ILE A 18 7.67 -5.18 -26.94
N ASP A 19 7.90 -6.17 -26.08
CA ASP A 19 8.69 -6.01 -24.86
C ASP A 19 10.15 -5.62 -25.17
N ASP A 20 10.75 -6.20 -26.22
CA ASP A 20 12.10 -5.88 -26.68
C ASP A 20 12.17 -4.43 -27.21
N ILE A 21 11.18 -3.99 -28.00
CA ILE A 21 11.09 -2.60 -28.47
C ILE A 21 10.95 -1.64 -27.28
N ALA A 22 10.10 -1.97 -26.31
CA ALA A 22 9.90 -1.15 -25.11
C ALA A 22 11.21 -1.04 -24.29
N ARG A 23 11.94 -2.16 -24.16
CA ARG A 23 13.24 -2.21 -23.50
C ARG A 23 14.31 -1.40 -24.24
N ILE A 24 14.37 -1.47 -25.57
CA ILE A 24 15.27 -0.65 -26.40
C ILE A 24 14.97 0.84 -26.21
N SER A 25 13.69 1.20 -26.06
CA SER A 25 13.28 2.59 -25.81
C SER A 25 13.59 3.11 -24.40
N GLY A 26 14.20 2.29 -23.53
CA GLY A 26 14.52 2.64 -22.15
C GLY A 26 13.34 2.62 -21.18
N ARG A 27 12.14 2.20 -21.63
CA ARG A 27 10.89 2.24 -20.84
C ARG A 27 10.60 0.96 -20.04
N GLY A 28 11.50 -0.02 -20.06
CA GLY A 28 11.29 -1.34 -19.46
C GLY A 28 10.36 -2.24 -20.28
N THR A 29 10.15 -3.47 -19.80
CA THR A 29 9.25 -4.46 -20.45
C THR A 29 7.83 -4.32 -19.93
N ARG A 30 6.83 -4.33 -20.80
CA ARG A 30 5.42 -4.18 -20.40
C ARG A 30 4.96 -5.31 -19.50
N SER A 31 5.40 -6.54 -19.77
CA SER A 31 5.06 -7.73 -18.97
C SER A 31 5.56 -7.66 -17.52
N ALA A 32 6.62 -6.87 -17.25
CA ALA A 32 7.17 -6.69 -15.90
C ALA A 32 6.56 -5.51 -15.13
N ALA A 33 5.69 -4.71 -15.76
CA ALA A 33 5.18 -3.46 -15.18
C ALA A 33 4.54 -3.68 -13.79
N ASN A 34 3.75 -4.74 -13.61
CA ASN A 34 3.13 -5.03 -12.32
C ASN A 34 4.16 -5.38 -11.24
N ARG A 35 5.23 -6.12 -11.60
CA ARG A 35 6.32 -6.45 -10.69
C ARG A 35 7.13 -5.20 -10.33
N ASP A 36 7.42 -4.35 -11.32
CA ASP A 36 8.21 -3.15 -11.10
C ASP A 36 7.46 -2.16 -10.20
N LEU A 37 6.13 -2.07 -10.35
CA LEU A 37 5.26 -1.27 -9.48
C LEU A 37 5.22 -1.75 -8.03
N THR A 38 5.34 -3.06 -7.77
CA THR A 38 5.30 -3.60 -6.40
C THR A 38 6.69 -3.65 -5.75
N TYR A 39 7.72 -3.99 -6.52
CA TYR A 39 9.03 -4.27 -5.96
C TYR A 39 9.76 -3.00 -5.53
N GLY A 40 9.74 -1.94 -6.35
CA GLY A 40 10.52 -0.73 -6.14
C GLY A 40 9.70 0.57 -6.17
N LEU A 41 10.32 1.64 -5.69
CA LEU A 41 9.77 3.00 -5.80
C LEU A 41 10.17 3.62 -7.14
N ASN A 42 9.21 4.26 -7.82
CA ASN A 42 9.49 5.02 -9.02
C ASN A 42 10.04 6.41 -8.67
N LEU A 43 11.36 6.49 -8.43
CA LEU A 43 12.05 7.75 -8.12
C LEU A 43 12.43 8.55 -9.37
N SER A 44 12.64 7.87 -10.51
CA SER A 44 13.06 8.53 -11.74
C SER A 44 11.85 9.12 -12.46
N GLY A 45 11.56 10.39 -12.21
CA GLY A 45 10.66 11.18 -13.05
C GLY A 45 11.26 11.43 -14.44
N GLN A 46 11.42 10.39 -15.27
CA GLN A 46 11.81 10.53 -16.69
C GLN A 46 10.67 11.13 -17.53
N SER A 47 10.26 12.34 -17.14
CA SER A 47 9.65 13.37 -17.96
C SER A 47 9.66 14.67 -17.12
N GLN A 48 10.85 15.16 -16.78
CA GLN A 48 10.99 16.56 -16.37
C GLN A 48 10.64 17.42 -17.59
N GLN A 49 9.55 18.17 -17.49
CA GLN A 49 9.09 19.10 -18.51
C GLN A 49 10.02 20.33 -18.53
N LEU A 50 10.40 20.79 -19.73
CA LEU A 50 11.22 21.99 -19.98
C LEU A 50 10.47 23.33 -19.73
N VAL A 51 9.23 23.27 -19.25
CA VAL A 51 8.42 24.41 -18.82
C VAL A 51 7.95 24.14 -17.40
N ILE A 52 7.95 25.16 -16.53
CA ILE A 52 7.62 25.03 -15.10
C ILE A 52 6.15 24.60 -14.95
N PRO A 53 5.84 23.39 -14.45
CA PRO A 53 4.48 23.02 -14.11
C PRO A 53 4.12 23.60 -12.73
N ASN A 54 2.99 24.31 -12.62
CA ASN A 54 2.42 24.64 -11.31
C ASN A 54 1.73 23.38 -10.74
N ARG A 55 2.19 22.88 -9.57
CA ARG A 55 1.68 21.66 -8.91
C ARG A 55 1.41 21.81 -7.40
N GLN A 56 1.34 23.04 -6.88
CA GLN A 56 1.23 23.46 -5.46
C GLN A 56 2.09 22.75 -4.39
N THR A 57 2.28 21.44 -4.41
CA THR A 57 3.30 20.71 -3.63
C THR A 57 3.88 19.60 -4.49
N THR A 58 5.15 19.69 -4.86
CA THR A 58 5.87 18.57 -5.48
C THR A 58 6.56 17.79 -4.37
N GLY A 59 6.18 16.53 -4.19
CA GLY A 59 6.77 15.67 -3.17
C GLY A 59 6.45 14.21 -3.44
N MET A 60 7.19 13.32 -2.79
CA MET A 60 6.84 11.90 -2.72
C MET A 60 6.04 11.67 -1.45
N VAL A 61 4.95 10.91 -1.56
CA VAL A 61 4.17 10.46 -0.39
C VAL A 61 4.53 9.01 -0.11
N PHE A 62 4.91 8.74 1.13
CA PHE A 62 5.27 7.40 1.56
C PHE A 62 4.20 6.84 2.47
N PHE A 63 3.72 5.65 2.12
CA PHE A 63 2.87 4.85 2.99
C PHE A 63 3.75 3.82 3.68
N THR A 64 3.89 3.89 4.99
CA THR A 64 4.67 2.92 5.76
C THR A 64 3.91 1.60 5.84
N ARG A 65 4.66 0.49 5.87
CA ARG A 65 4.06 -0.83 6.11
C ARG A 65 3.62 -0.94 7.57
N PRO A 66 2.35 -1.29 7.85
CA PRO A 66 1.94 -1.62 9.21
C PRO A 66 2.51 -2.98 9.62
N LEU A 67 2.51 -3.26 10.92
CA LEU A 67 2.89 -4.56 11.50
C LEU A 67 1.63 -5.35 11.88
N LEU A 68 0.95 -5.92 10.90
CA LEU A 68 -0.20 -6.80 11.15
C LEU A 68 0.27 -8.25 11.30
N ASN A 69 -0.28 -8.99 12.28
CA ASN A 69 0.04 -10.41 12.44
C ASN A 69 -0.82 -11.25 11.49
N LEU A 70 -0.32 -11.47 10.27
CA LEU A 70 -1.00 -12.26 9.24
C LEU A 70 -0.39 -13.67 9.13
N THR A 71 0.02 -14.25 10.26
CA THR A 71 0.45 -15.66 10.35
C THR A 71 -0.70 -16.62 10.01
N TYR A 72 -0.38 -17.82 9.52
CA TYR A 72 -1.37 -18.84 9.13
C TYR A 72 -2.30 -19.20 10.30
N GLY A 73 -1.77 -19.32 11.51
CA GLY A 73 -2.55 -19.55 12.73
C GLY A 73 -3.58 -18.45 12.98
N ASN A 74 -3.19 -17.18 12.89
CA ASN A 74 -4.08 -16.05 13.14
C ASN A 74 -5.15 -15.92 12.04
N LEU A 75 -4.76 -16.06 10.78
CA LEU A 75 -5.71 -16.07 9.65
C LEU A 75 -6.68 -17.26 9.70
N SER A 76 -6.30 -18.36 10.35
CA SER A 76 -7.18 -19.53 10.50
C SER A 76 -8.31 -19.33 11.51
N LYS A 77 -8.21 -18.33 12.40
CA LYS A 77 -9.23 -18.06 13.41
C LYS A 77 -10.54 -17.54 12.82
N ASN A 78 -10.48 -16.86 11.67
CA ASN A 78 -11.66 -16.35 11.00
C ASN A 78 -11.67 -16.72 9.51
N ARG A 79 -12.79 -17.35 9.09
CA ARG A 79 -13.00 -17.83 7.72
C ARG A 79 -12.86 -16.76 6.65
N ARG A 80 -13.13 -15.49 7.00
CA ARG A 80 -13.01 -14.36 6.08
C ARG A 80 -11.59 -14.19 5.54
N PHE A 81 -10.57 -14.60 6.30
CA PHE A 81 -9.16 -14.49 5.89
C PHE A 81 -8.62 -15.69 5.11
N PHE A 82 -9.42 -16.74 4.89
CA PHE A 82 -8.97 -17.94 4.18
C PHE A 82 -8.40 -17.67 2.77
N PRO A 83 -8.93 -16.71 1.98
CA PRO A 83 -8.33 -16.37 0.69
C PRO A 83 -6.87 -15.91 0.81
N TRP A 84 -6.52 -15.14 1.84
CA TRP A 84 -5.14 -14.67 2.09
C TRP A 84 -4.28 -15.72 2.80
N ARG A 85 -4.92 -16.62 3.55
CA ARG A 85 -4.25 -17.76 4.19
C ARG A 85 -3.70 -18.74 3.16
N ASP A 86 -4.54 -19.11 2.18
CA ASP A 86 -4.24 -20.15 1.19
C ASP A 86 -3.74 -19.58 -0.16
N CYS A 87 -3.49 -18.27 -0.21
CA CYS A 87 -3.00 -17.62 -1.43
C CYS A 87 -1.59 -18.08 -1.82
N THR A 88 -1.29 -18.03 -3.11
CA THR A 88 0.07 -18.25 -3.60
C THR A 88 0.92 -17.00 -3.39
N PRO A 89 2.21 -17.11 -3.04
CA PRO A 89 3.07 -15.93 -2.82
C PRO A 89 3.20 -15.01 -4.03
N ASN A 90 3.05 -15.54 -5.25
CA ASN A 90 3.13 -14.78 -6.50
C ASN A 90 1.79 -14.16 -6.93
N SER A 91 0.75 -14.26 -6.11
CA SER A 91 -0.57 -13.69 -6.40
C SER A 91 -0.71 -12.28 -5.83
N THR A 92 -1.68 -11.54 -6.36
CA THR A 92 -2.14 -10.24 -5.85
C THR A 92 -2.52 -10.29 -4.37
N LEU A 93 -3.17 -11.37 -3.92
CA LEU A 93 -3.48 -11.61 -2.51
C LEU A 93 -2.21 -11.79 -1.68
N GLY A 94 -1.23 -12.53 -2.21
CA GLY A 94 0.07 -12.71 -1.58
C GLY A 94 0.84 -11.40 -1.44
N ILE A 95 0.80 -10.55 -2.47
CA ILE A 95 1.37 -9.20 -2.42
C ILE A 95 0.72 -8.38 -1.29
N SER A 96 -0.61 -8.38 -1.20
CA SER A 96 -1.32 -7.62 -0.16
C SER A 96 -0.95 -8.09 1.27
N ARG A 97 -0.80 -9.40 1.48
CA ARG A 97 -0.35 -9.97 2.75
C ARG A 97 1.11 -9.59 3.06
N ALA A 98 1.99 -9.68 2.08
CA ALA A 98 3.42 -9.38 2.24
C ALA A 98 3.72 -7.89 2.53
N TYR A 99 2.84 -6.98 2.08
CA TYR A 99 2.93 -5.56 2.43
C TYR A 99 2.45 -5.24 3.84
N LEU A 100 1.41 -5.93 4.31
CA LEU A 100 0.78 -5.66 5.61
C LEU A 100 1.43 -6.41 6.77
N ASP A 101 2.19 -7.47 6.48
CA ASP A 101 2.96 -8.23 7.46
C ASP A 101 4.44 -8.31 7.03
N PRO A 102 5.23 -7.25 7.31
CA PRO A 102 6.64 -7.22 6.96
C PRO A 102 7.46 -8.23 7.78
N TRP A 103 7.02 -8.63 8.97
CA TRP A 103 7.72 -9.67 9.73
C TRP A 103 7.56 -11.04 9.11
N SER A 104 6.34 -11.46 8.77
CA SER A 104 6.15 -12.69 8.01
C SER A 104 6.86 -12.65 6.65
N ASN A 105 7.16 -11.47 6.10
CA ASN A 105 7.91 -11.33 4.86
C ASN A 105 9.45 -11.28 5.06
N TYR A 106 9.93 -10.83 6.23
CA TYR A 106 11.35 -10.65 6.56
C TYR A 106 11.97 -11.82 7.33
N SER A 107 11.26 -12.38 8.32
CA SER A 107 11.84 -13.31 9.29
C SER A 107 10.81 -14.27 9.90
N ARG A 108 11.29 -15.47 10.27
CA ARG A 108 10.56 -16.68 10.70
C ARG A 108 9.90 -16.56 12.08
N PHE A 109 9.13 -15.51 12.34
CA PHE A 109 8.41 -15.38 13.61
C PHE A 109 7.05 -16.05 13.50
N ALA A 110 7.03 -17.36 13.73
CA ALA A 110 5.80 -18.12 13.91
C ALA A 110 5.14 -17.70 15.24
N THR A 111 3.84 -17.42 15.24
CA THR A 111 3.08 -17.23 16.49
C THR A 111 2.94 -18.59 17.18
N LYS A 112 3.23 -18.67 18.49
CA LYS A 112 2.99 -19.89 19.27
C LYS A 112 1.50 -20.06 19.51
N ASN A 113 0.98 -21.27 19.33
CA ASN A 113 -0.35 -21.61 19.81
C ASN A 113 -0.42 -21.44 21.34
N PRO A 114 -1.63 -21.39 21.93
CA PRO A 114 -1.81 -21.39 23.39
C PRO A 114 -1.08 -22.55 24.10
N ASN A 115 -0.82 -23.65 23.39
CA ASN A 115 -0.10 -24.83 23.89
C ASN A 115 1.43 -24.73 23.73
N GLY A 116 1.96 -23.54 23.39
CA GLY A 116 3.40 -23.28 23.23
C GLY A 116 4.06 -23.89 21.99
N THR A 117 3.30 -24.60 21.15
CA THR A 117 3.76 -25.25 19.90
C THR A 117 3.48 -24.35 18.69
N TYR A 118 4.42 -24.30 17.75
CA TYR A 118 4.21 -23.64 16.46
C TYR A 118 3.38 -24.53 15.53
N MET A 119 2.49 -23.96 14.72
CA MET A 119 1.92 -24.70 13.59
C MET A 119 3.02 -24.90 12.53
N GLU A 120 3.12 -26.10 11.95
CA GLU A 120 4.13 -26.42 10.92
C GLU A 120 4.10 -25.41 9.75
N LYS A 121 2.90 -24.96 9.36
CA LYS A 121 2.71 -23.94 8.33
C LYS A 121 3.05 -22.51 8.76
N ASP A 122 3.00 -22.19 10.05
CA ASP A 122 3.48 -20.90 10.57
C ASP A 122 5.01 -20.83 10.60
N LEU A 123 5.68 -21.98 10.68
CA LEU A 123 7.13 -22.09 10.57
C LEU A 123 7.61 -21.77 9.14
N HIS A 124 6.76 -21.99 8.14
CA HIS A 124 7.01 -21.59 6.77
C HIS A 124 6.69 -20.11 6.56
N THR A 125 7.74 -19.28 6.46
CA THR A 125 7.65 -17.86 6.14
C THR A 125 6.84 -17.62 4.86
N PHE A 126 5.79 -16.80 4.95
CA PHE A 126 5.06 -16.34 3.77
C PHE A 126 5.80 -15.14 3.16
N ALA A 127 6.76 -15.41 2.27
CA ALA A 127 7.52 -14.39 1.54
C ALA A 127 7.09 -14.33 0.07
N SER A 128 6.64 -13.16 -0.38
CA SER A 128 6.34 -12.92 -1.80
C SER A 128 7.58 -12.37 -2.50
N PRO A 129 8.06 -13.00 -3.59
CA PRO A 129 9.22 -12.49 -4.34
C PRO A 129 8.91 -11.21 -5.13
N LEU A 130 7.63 -10.79 -5.17
CA LEU A 130 7.16 -9.58 -5.86
C LEU A 130 7.28 -8.33 -4.99
N VAL A 131 7.45 -8.50 -3.69
CA VAL A 131 7.57 -7.43 -2.71
C VAL A 131 8.95 -7.49 -2.09
N ASP A 132 9.68 -6.37 -2.12
CA ASP A 132 10.95 -6.29 -1.41
C ASP A 132 10.71 -6.29 0.12
N SER A 133 11.27 -7.28 0.82
CA SER A 133 11.19 -7.41 2.28
C SER A 133 11.95 -6.31 3.02
N ASN A 134 12.96 -5.70 2.39
CA ASN A 134 13.77 -4.64 3.02
C ASN A 134 13.16 -3.24 2.88
N SER A 135 12.15 -3.08 2.02
CA SER A 135 11.46 -1.81 1.87
C SER A 135 10.48 -1.58 3.03
N ALA A 136 10.64 -0.44 3.72
CA ALA A 136 9.75 -0.02 4.80
C ALA A 136 8.38 0.50 4.30
N PHE A 137 8.19 0.63 2.99
CA PHE A 137 7.04 1.30 2.39
C PHE A 137 6.16 0.34 1.57
N ILE A 138 4.89 0.71 1.44
CA ILE A 138 3.95 0.10 0.52
C ILE A 138 4.15 0.77 -0.84
N ASN A 139 5.16 0.29 -1.57
CA ASN A 139 5.61 0.88 -2.84
C ASN A 139 4.48 1.05 -3.86
N ILE A 140 3.55 0.09 -3.93
CA ILE A 140 2.42 0.15 -4.85
C ILE A 140 1.48 1.34 -4.58
N LEU A 141 1.30 1.75 -3.32
CA LEU A 141 0.48 2.92 -2.98
C LEU A 141 1.20 4.21 -3.35
N THR A 142 2.49 4.32 -3.04
CA THR A 142 3.31 5.47 -3.43
C THR A 142 3.36 5.65 -4.95
N ASN A 143 3.54 4.55 -5.70
CA ASN A 143 3.67 4.59 -7.15
C ASN A 143 2.35 4.92 -7.88
N ASN A 144 1.21 4.53 -7.32
CA ASN A 144 -0.11 4.70 -7.96
C ASN A 144 -0.91 5.89 -7.42
N LEU A 145 -0.36 6.68 -6.49
CA LEU A 145 -1.02 7.86 -5.95
C LEU A 145 -1.17 8.94 -7.05
N MET A 146 -2.41 9.39 -7.25
CA MET A 146 -2.74 10.45 -8.21
C MET A 146 -2.92 11.80 -7.54
N SER A 147 -3.63 11.83 -6.41
CA SER A 147 -3.80 13.02 -5.58
C SER A 147 -3.94 12.67 -4.11
N LEU A 148 -3.50 13.58 -3.24
CA LEU A 148 -3.68 13.53 -1.80
C LEU A 148 -4.16 14.90 -1.34
N SER A 149 -5.31 14.97 -0.67
CA SER A 149 -5.92 16.20 -0.17
C SER A 149 -6.42 16.02 1.26
N GLY A 150 -6.59 17.12 2.00
CA GLY A 150 -7.05 17.07 3.39
C GLY A 150 -5.96 17.35 4.42
N TRP A 151 -4.76 17.76 4.00
CA TRP A 151 -3.77 18.32 4.93
C TRP A 151 -4.31 19.62 5.53
N PRO A 152 -4.55 19.65 6.85
CA PRO A 152 -4.97 20.87 7.52
C PRO A 152 -3.86 21.90 7.39
N ASP A 153 -4.26 23.15 7.17
CA ASP A 153 -3.34 24.28 7.22
C ASP A 153 -3.19 24.76 8.67
N MET A 154 -2.11 25.45 8.98
CA MET A 154 -1.90 26.10 10.27
C MET A 154 -3.00 27.15 10.47
N ARG A 155 -3.90 26.90 11.41
CA ARG A 155 -4.97 27.83 11.79
C ARG A 155 -4.79 28.22 13.24
N GLY A 156 -4.91 29.50 13.52
CA GLY A 156 -4.99 29.99 14.88
C GLY A 156 -6.38 30.52 15.16
N ASP A 157 -6.95 30.07 16.27
CA ASP A 157 -8.24 30.57 16.72
C ASP A 157 -8.10 32.02 17.19
N ALA A 158 -9.03 32.85 16.73
CA ALA A 158 -9.12 34.25 17.10
C ALA A 158 -10.42 34.47 17.86
N PHE A 159 -10.31 34.97 19.08
CA PHE A 159 -11.45 35.51 19.80
C PHE A 159 -11.84 36.84 19.18
N VAL A 160 -13.10 36.97 18.77
CA VAL A 160 -13.69 38.23 18.30
C VAL A 160 -14.72 38.67 19.32
N SER A 161 -14.54 39.88 19.85
CA SER A 161 -15.49 40.48 20.82
C SER A 161 -16.87 40.73 20.21
N ASP A 162 -17.90 40.72 21.07
CA ASP A 162 -19.26 41.06 20.68
C ASP A 162 -19.37 42.49 20.12
N ARG A 163 -20.32 42.67 19.22
CA ARG A 163 -20.53 43.94 18.50
C ARG A 163 -20.94 45.04 19.48
N GLY A 164 -20.09 46.05 19.66
CA GLY A 164 -20.46 47.25 20.42
C GLY A 164 -21.56 48.07 19.74
N ILE A 165 -22.10 49.07 20.44
CA ILE A 165 -23.20 49.96 19.96
C ILE A 165 -22.88 50.66 18.61
N ARG A 166 -21.58 50.83 18.29
CA ARG A 166 -21.09 51.38 17.01
C ARG A 166 -20.51 50.33 16.06
N ASN A 167 -20.79 49.05 16.27
CA ASN A 167 -20.17 47.91 15.60
C ASN A 167 -18.65 47.82 15.80
N GLU A 168 -18.14 48.38 16.91
CA GLU A 168 -16.74 48.27 17.28
C GLU A 168 -16.48 46.85 17.76
N GLN A 169 -15.46 46.21 17.17
CA GLN A 169 -15.01 44.86 17.50
C GLN A 169 -13.49 44.89 17.54
N TRP A 170 -12.91 44.32 18.59
CA TRP A 170 -11.51 43.94 18.63
C TRP A 170 -11.40 42.43 18.51
N PHE A 171 -10.33 41.98 17.84
CA PHE A 171 -9.95 40.58 17.79
C PHE A 171 -8.66 40.39 18.57
N MET A 172 -8.55 39.24 19.23
CA MET A 172 -7.33 38.80 19.88
C MET A 172 -7.04 37.37 19.46
N TYR A 173 -5.78 37.12 19.18
CA TYR A 173 -5.29 35.79 18.90
C TYR A 173 -5.30 34.99 20.21
N ASP A 174 -6.14 33.96 20.29
CA ASP A 174 -6.40 33.18 21.50
C ASP A 174 -6.47 31.70 21.13
N GLY A 175 -5.37 31.19 20.60
CA GLY A 175 -5.25 29.81 20.13
C GLY A 175 -3.78 29.38 20.03
N ILE A 176 -3.57 28.06 20.05
CA ILE A 176 -2.27 27.46 19.73
C ILE A 176 -2.30 27.20 18.22
N ALA A 177 -1.31 27.72 17.48
CA ALA A 177 -1.24 27.58 16.02
C ALA A 177 -1.02 26.12 15.55
N GLU A 178 -0.69 25.22 16.46
CA GLU A 178 -0.37 23.83 16.13
C GLU A 178 -1.64 23.03 15.86
N ILE A 179 -1.56 22.18 14.84
CA ILE A 179 -2.63 21.29 14.43
C ILE A 179 -2.61 20.09 15.39
N ASN A 180 -3.46 20.16 16.42
CA ASN A 180 -3.61 19.10 17.43
C ASN A 180 -4.91 18.31 17.26
N GLU A 181 -5.52 18.38 16.08
CA GLU A 181 -6.81 17.76 15.78
C GLU A 181 -6.66 16.47 14.97
N VAL A 182 -7.66 15.60 15.07
CA VAL A 182 -7.81 14.46 14.16
C VAL A 182 -8.39 14.98 12.86
N PHE A 183 -7.72 14.70 11.74
CA PHE A 183 -8.18 15.09 10.42
C PHE A 183 -8.18 13.89 9.48
N ASP A 184 -9.09 13.96 8.51
CA ASP A 184 -9.22 12.95 7.47
C ASP A 184 -8.44 13.39 6.22
N ILE A 185 -7.73 12.44 5.62
CA ILE A 185 -6.99 12.65 4.38
C ILE A 185 -7.61 11.77 3.29
N ASP A 186 -7.96 12.41 2.18
CA ASP A 186 -8.47 11.74 0.99
C ASP A 186 -7.34 11.48 -0.01
N ALA A 187 -7.13 10.21 -0.34
CA ALA A 187 -6.14 9.75 -1.30
C ALA A 187 -6.83 9.10 -2.52
N THR A 188 -6.43 9.49 -3.73
CA THR A 188 -6.90 8.83 -4.96
C THR A 188 -5.78 8.01 -5.58
N PHE A 189 -6.08 6.77 -5.93
CA PHE A 189 -5.12 5.82 -6.51
C PHE A 189 -5.55 5.41 -7.91
N ARG A 190 -4.57 5.18 -8.79
CA ARG A 190 -4.78 4.50 -10.05
C ARG A 190 -4.94 3.01 -9.82
N ASN A 191 -5.99 2.40 -10.39
CA ASN A 191 -6.16 0.96 -10.33
C ASN A 191 -5.20 0.26 -11.32
N THR A 192 -4.47 -0.74 -10.83
CA THR A 192 -3.56 -1.58 -11.61
C THR A 192 -4.21 -2.92 -11.93
N GLU A 193 -3.66 -3.65 -12.88
CA GLU A 193 -4.21 -4.95 -13.27
C GLU A 193 -4.20 -5.93 -12.07
N GLY A 194 -5.35 -6.56 -11.82
CA GLY A 194 -5.55 -7.45 -10.68
C GLY A 194 -5.97 -6.77 -9.38
N ASP A 195 -6.14 -5.44 -9.36
CA ASP A 195 -6.66 -4.63 -8.24
C ASP A 195 -6.02 -4.92 -6.88
N THR A 196 -4.69 -4.81 -6.85
CA THR A 196 -3.91 -5.04 -5.61
C THR A 196 -4.21 -3.98 -4.55
N THR A 197 -4.42 -2.74 -4.96
CA THR A 197 -4.67 -1.61 -4.06
C THR A 197 -5.94 -1.82 -3.23
N LEU A 198 -7.04 -2.22 -3.87
CA LEU A 198 -8.28 -2.52 -3.15
C LEU A 198 -8.10 -3.69 -2.17
N LEU A 199 -7.39 -4.75 -2.57
CA LEU A 199 -7.16 -5.90 -1.70
C LEU A 199 -6.33 -5.57 -0.46
N ILE A 200 -5.37 -4.64 -0.58
CA ILE A 200 -4.61 -4.13 0.58
C ILE A 200 -5.55 -3.45 1.56
N PHE A 201 -6.36 -2.49 1.10
CA PHE A 201 -7.30 -1.78 1.99
C PHE A 201 -8.37 -2.69 2.57
N LEU A 202 -8.88 -3.64 1.78
CA LEU A 202 -9.84 -4.63 2.25
C LEU A 202 -9.26 -5.50 3.37
N LEU A 203 -8.06 -6.07 3.16
CA LEU A 203 -7.41 -6.91 4.17
C LEU A 203 -7.12 -6.11 5.44
N TRP A 204 -6.63 -4.88 5.29
CA TRP A 204 -6.33 -3.99 6.40
C TRP A 204 -7.59 -3.66 7.20
N GLN A 205 -8.67 -3.22 6.55
CA GLN A 205 -9.93 -2.91 7.21
C GLN A 205 -10.54 -4.14 7.90
N MET A 206 -10.51 -5.31 7.24
CA MET A 206 -10.99 -6.55 7.82
C MET A 206 -10.19 -6.93 9.06
N TYR A 207 -8.85 -6.82 9.01
CA TYR A 207 -8.00 -7.07 10.16
C TYR A 207 -8.34 -6.14 11.33
N MET A 208 -8.48 -4.84 11.07
CA MET A 208 -8.82 -3.86 12.11
C MET A 208 -10.19 -4.13 12.75
N SER A 209 -11.17 -4.58 11.96
CA SER A 209 -12.49 -4.95 12.50
C SER A 209 -12.47 -6.19 13.40
N GLU A 210 -11.50 -7.09 13.20
CA GLU A 210 -11.43 -8.40 13.87
C GLU A 210 -10.43 -8.43 15.04
N LEU A 211 -9.64 -7.36 15.21
CA LEU A 211 -8.67 -7.19 16.29
C LEU A 211 -9.32 -7.25 17.68
N ARG A 212 -10.58 -6.82 17.81
CA ARG A 212 -11.33 -6.91 19.08
C ARG A 212 -11.84 -8.33 19.38
N ASN A 213 -12.00 -9.15 18.35
CA ASN A 213 -12.77 -10.40 18.46
C ASN A 213 -11.89 -11.65 18.45
N SER A 214 -11.07 -11.81 17.41
CA SER A 214 -10.44 -13.10 17.10
C SER A 214 -8.97 -13.01 16.76
N ILE A 215 -8.52 -11.90 16.18
CA ILE A 215 -7.14 -11.73 15.73
C ILE A 215 -6.29 -11.18 16.86
N ASP A 216 -5.12 -11.80 17.07
CA ASP A 216 -4.15 -11.31 18.05
C ASP A 216 -3.06 -10.50 17.33
N PRO A 217 -2.72 -9.28 17.77
CA PRO A 217 -1.57 -8.56 17.25
C PRO A 217 -0.26 -9.25 17.65
N TYR A 218 0.86 -8.80 17.08
CA TYR A 218 2.15 -9.23 17.56
C TYR A 218 2.40 -8.74 19.00
N PRO A 219 3.10 -9.52 19.84
CA PRO A 219 3.28 -9.25 21.26
C PRO A 219 4.31 -8.16 21.57
N GLU A 220 4.90 -7.54 20.55
CA GLU A 220 6.04 -6.62 20.68
C GLU A 220 5.60 -5.19 21.06
N PHE A 221 4.29 -4.98 21.23
CA PHE A 221 3.67 -3.72 21.63
C PHE A 221 2.52 -3.96 22.62
#